data_AF-A0A7S7MY58-F1
#
_entry.id   AF-A0A7S7MY58-F1
#
_cell.length_a   1.000
_cell.length_b   1.000
_cell.length_c   1.000
_cell.angle_alpha   90.00
_cell.angle_beta   90.00
_cell.angle_gamma   90.00
#
_symmetry.space_group_name_H-M   'P 1'
#
loop_
_entity.id
_entity.type
_entity.pdbx_description
1 polymer ?
#
loop_
_entity_poly.entity_id
_entity_poly.type
_entity_poly.pdbx_seq_one_letter_code
_entity_poly.pdbx_strand_id
1 'polypeptide(L)'
;MAVESIQVDATSIRHPLFAQIHRAMRLGRCIRVLYRSLSNPEAHERLIRLHSLIQAGPRWHIRAYCSKAEAFCDLNLGRISAASASEDAGLPRLDRDVDWRRIVAVRLVPHRDLSTEQARMVREEYMGVLQQRFLTSAPLSPSI
;
A
#
# COMPACT_ATOMS: atom_id res chain seq x y z
N MET A 1 -18.23 16.72 18.18
CA MET A 1 -16.89 17.23 17.82
C MET A 1 -16.47 16.54 16.54
N ALA A 2 -16.37 17.27 15.43
CA ALA A 2 -15.83 16.74 14.19
C ALA A 2 -14.29 16.69 14.32
N VAL A 3 -13.70 15.50 14.31
CA VAL A 3 -12.26 15.36 14.06
C VAL A 3 -12.07 15.62 12.57
N GLU A 4 -11.79 16.87 12.23
CA GLU A 4 -11.32 17.23 10.91
C GLU A 4 -9.83 16.86 10.84
N SER A 5 -9.53 15.62 10.45
CA SER A 5 -8.16 15.25 10.14
C SER A 5 -7.83 15.77 8.75
N ILE A 6 -7.17 16.94 8.66
CA ILE A 6 -6.42 17.31 7.46
C ILE A 6 -5.30 16.27 7.36
N GLN A 7 -5.49 15.24 6.53
CA GLN A 7 -4.42 14.33 6.19
C GLN A 7 -3.43 15.08 5.29
N VAL A 8 -2.44 15.71 5.91
CA VAL A 8 -1.30 16.27 5.21
C VAL A 8 -0.53 15.11 4.59
N ASP A 9 -0.42 15.08 3.26
CA ASP A 9 0.40 14.11 2.56
C ASP A 9 1.86 14.27 2.99
N ALA A 10 2.41 13.22 3.61
CA ALA A 10 3.79 13.17 4.08
C ALA A 10 4.74 12.61 3.00
N THR A 11 4.25 12.33 1.80
CA THR A 11 5.03 11.79 0.69
C THR A 11 5.67 12.92 -0.11
N SER A 12 6.94 13.19 0.16
CA SER A 12 7.71 14.09 -0.70
C SER A 12 8.13 13.36 -1.97
N ILE A 13 7.59 13.78 -3.12
CA ILE A 13 7.99 13.30 -4.45
C ILE A 13 7.96 14.46 -5.45
N ARG A 14 8.96 14.50 -6.34
CA ARG A 14 9.02 15.49 -7.42
C ARG A 14 7.88 15.24 -8.42
N HIS A 15 7.11 16.27 -8.78
CA HIS A 15 5.99 16.16 -9.72
C HIS A 15 6.33 15.43 -11.04
N PRO A 16 7.46 15.70 -11.73
CA PRO A 16 7.81 14.98 -12.96
C PRO A 16 7.99 13.48 -12.75
N LEU A 17 8.60 13.09 -11.62
CA LEU A 17 8.81 11.69 -11.27
C LEU A 17 7.47 10.99 -10.99
N PHE A 18 6.59 11.64 -10.24
CA PHE A 18 5.24 11.14 -10.02
C PHE A 18 4.48 10.95 -11.34
N ALA A 19 4.49 11.96 -12.22
CA ALA A 19 3.81 11.90 -13.51
C ALA A 19 4.34 10.75 -14.38
N GLN A 20 5.65 10.53 -14.39
CA GLN A 20 6.29 9.43 -15.11
C GLN A 20 5.84 8.06 -14.58
N ILE A 21 5.86 7.86 -13.26
CA ILE A 21 5.42 6.62 -12.62
C ILE A 21 3.93 6.39 -12.89
N HIS A 22 3.11 7.41 -12.71
CA HIS A 22 1.67 7.34 -12.94
C HIS A 22 1.34 6.99 -14.40
N ARG A 23 2.06 7.58 -15.36
CA ARG A 23 1.92 7.23 -16.78
C ARG A 23 2.29 5.77 -17.04
N ALA A 24 3.40 5.29 -16.49
CA ALA A 24 3.82 3.90 -16.65
C ALA A 24 2.80 2.90 -16.06
N MET A 25 2.22 3.24 -14.91
CA MET A 25 1.17 2.45 -14.25
C MET A 25 -0.09 2.35 -15.11
N ARG A 26 -0.57 3.46 -15.68
CA ARG A 26 -1.74 3.43 -16.59
C ARG A 26 -1.50 2.59 -17.85
N LEU A 27 -0.26 2.52 -18.32
CA LEU A 27 0.12 1.71 -19.48
C LEU A 27 0.45 0.26 -19.12
N GLY A 28 0.39 -0.11 -17.83
CA GLY A 28 0.76 -1.44 -17.34
C GLY A 28 2.22 -1.82 -17.65
N ARG A 29 3.13 -0.86 -17.75
CA ARG A 29 4.52 -1.09 -18.18
C ARG A 29 5.44 -1.43 -17.02
N CYS A 30 6.50 -2.19 -17.33
CA CYS A 30 7.63 -2.36 -16.45
C CYS A 30 8.47 -1.08 -16.40
N ILE A 31 8.99 -0.74 -15.23
CA ILE A 31 9.92 0.36 -15.03
C ILE A 31 11.08 -0.07 -14.13
N ARG A 32 12.22 0.61 -14.29
CA ARG A 32 13.30 0.57 -13.31
C ARG A 32 13.15 1.77 -12.39
N VAL A 33 13.32 1.55 -11.09
CA VAL A 33 13.31 2.61 -10.08
C VAL A 33 14.56 2.55 -9.24
N LEU A 34 15.09 3.70 -8.86
CA LEU A 34 16.08 3.81 -7.79
C LEU A 34 15.32 3.95 -6.47
N TYR A 35 15.39 2.90 -5.66
CA TYR A 35 14.65 2.77 -4.42
C TYR A 35 15.60 2.62 -3.23
N ARG A 36 15.19 3.13 -2.08
CA ARG A 36 15.85 2.87 -0.79
C ARG A 36 14.84 2.30 0.20
N SER A 37 15.30 1.37 1.02
CA SER A 37 14.50 0.68 2.04
C SER A 37 15.17 0.82 3.41
N LEU A 38 14.51 0.35 4.47
CA LEU A 38 15.15 0.33 5.79
C LEU A 38 16.29 -0.70 5.86
N SER A 39 16.10 -1.87 5.24
CA SER A 39 17.10 -2.94 5.18
C SER A 39 18.22 -2.68 4.16
N ASN A 40 17.99 -1.80 3.19
CA ASN A 40 19.00 -1.33 2.25
C ASN A 40 18.80 0.18 2.00
N PRO A 41 19.42 1.04 2.82
CA PRO A 41 19.24 2.49 2.79
C PRO A 41 19.89 3.19 1.59
N GLU A 42 20.88 2.56 0.96
CA GLU A 42 21.48 3.07 -0.27
C GLU A 42 20.52 2.90 -1.44
N ALA A 43 20.46 3.90 -2.31
CA ALA A 43 19.60 3.85 -3.48
C ALA A 43 20.10 2.78 -4.44
N HIS A 44 19.22 1.86 -4.80
CA HIS A 44 19.54 0.73 -5.66
C HIS A 44 18.42 0.49 -6.65
N GLU A 45 18.76 -0.14 -7.77
CA GLU A 45 17.78 -0.42 -8.79
C GLU A 45 16.79 -1.53 -8.37
N ARG A 46 15.54 -1.34 -8.76
CA ARG A 46 14.49 -2.36 -8.76
C ARG A 46 13.77 -2.31 -10.10
N LEU A 47 13.71 -3.44 -10.78
CA LEU A 47 12.84 -3.64 -11.93
C LEU A 47 11.47 -4.14 -11.44
N ILE A 48 10.44 -3.34 -11.71
CA ILE A 48 9.09 -3.56 -11.19
C ILE A 48 8.02 -3.45 -12.28
N ARG A 49 6.93 -4.20 -12.15
CA ARG A 49 5.69 -3.99 -12.91
C ARG A 49 4.65 -3.36 -11.98
N LEU A 50 4.27 -2.13 -12.29
CA LEU A 50 3.37 -1.32 -11.47
C LEU A 50 1.96 -1.92 -11.44
N HIS A 51 1.35 -1.93 -10.25
CA HIS A 51 0.00 -2.44 -10.02
C HIS A 51 -0.99 -1.35 -9.65
N SER A 52 -0.85 -0.77 -8.46
CA SER A 52 -1.80 0.22 -7.94
C SER A 52 -1.10 1.26 -7.10
N LEU A 53 -1.68 2.45 -7.06
CA LEU A 53 -1.31 3.52 -6.14
C LEU A 53 -2.22 3.42 -4.91
N ILE A 54 -1.62 3.40 -3.72
CA ILE A 54 -2.31 3.17 -2.45
C ILE A 54 -1.97 4.31 -1.50
N GLN A 55 -2.99 4.93 -0.90
CA GLN A 55 -2.80 5.84 0.22
C GLN A 55 -2.95 5.06 1.53
N ALA A 56 -1.88 4.94 2.29
CA ALA A 56 -1.85 4.27 3.59
C ALA A 56 -1.52 5.30 4.68
N GLY A 57 -2.56 5.84 5.31
CA GLY A 57 -2.45 7.01 6.18
C GLY A 57 -1.87 8.20 5.40
N PRO A 58 -0.84 8.92 5.93
CA PRO A 58 -0.28 10.08 5.26
C PRO A 58 0.72 9.72 4.14
N ARG A 59 0.93 8.43 3.83
CA ARG A 59 1.96 8.00 2.87
C ARG A 59 1.34 7.33 1.66
N TRP A 60 1.89 7.65 0.49
CA TRP A 60 1.59 6.96 -0.75
C TRP A 60 2.54 5.79 -0.97
N HIS A 61 1.96 4.69 -1.42
CA HIS A 61 2.62 3.45 -1.75
C HIS A 61 2.28 3.05 -3.17
N ILE A 62 3.24 2.39 -3.82
CA ILE A 62 3.03 1.69 -5.08
C ILE A 62 3.03 0.20 -4.76
N ARG A 63 1.93 -0.47 -5.07
CA ARG A 63 1.95 -1.92 -5.20
C ARG A 63 2.51 -2.31 -6.56
N ALA A 64 3.43 -3.26 -6.60
CA ALA A 64 4.05 -3.71 -7.84
C ALA A 64 4.63 -5.12 -7.70
N TYR A 65 4.74 -5.86 -8.80
CA TYR A 65 5.58 -7.05 -8.84
C TYR A 65 7.04 -6.63 -8.92
N CYS A 66 7.89 -7.11 -8.01
CA CYS A 66 9.31 -6.81 -7.99
C CYS A 66 10.11 -8.04 -8.41
N SER A 67 10.89 -7.91 -9.49
CA SER A 67 11.77 -8.98 -9.98
C SER A 67 12.73 -9.51 -8.92
N LYS A 68 13.36 -8.62 -8.13
CA LYS A 68 14.32 -9.03 -7.10
C LYS A 68 13.67 -9.77 -5.92
N ALA A 69 12.44 -9.40 -5.58
CA ALA A 69 11.71 -10.04 -4.48
C ALA A 69 10.90 -11.26 -4.95
N GLU A 70 10.77 -11.43 -6.27
CA GLU A 70 9.92 -12.43 -6.93
C GLU A 70 8.48 -12.46 -6.38
N ALA A 71 7.97 -11.29 -5.99
CA ALA A 71 6.69 -11.16 -5.33
C ALA A 71 6.06 -9.78 -5.59
N PHE A 72 4.75 -9.69 -5.32
CA PHE A 72 4.05 -8.42 -5.22
C PHE A 72 4.41 -7.75 -3.88
N CYS A 73 4.88 -6.51 -3.94
CA CYS A 73 5.31 -5.75 -2.78
C CYS A 73 4.82 -4.31 -2.83
N ASP A 74 4.74 -3.67 -1.66
CA ASP A 74 4.37 -2.28 -1.52
C ASP A 74 5.62 -1.41 -1.29
N LEU A 75 5.88 -0.50 -2.23
CA LEU A 75 7.02 0.42 -2.20
C LEU A 75 6.55 1.80 -1.76
N ASN A 76 7.18 2.39 -0.76
CA ASN A 76 6.87 3.77 -0.39
C ASN A 76 7.27 4.71 -1.52
N LEU A 77 6.32 5.47 -2.06
CA LEU A 77 6.53 6.35 -3.21
C LEU A 77 7.60 7.41 -2.94
N GLY A 78 7.63 7.96 -1.72
CA GLY A 78 8.59 8.99 -1.30
C GLY A 78 10.03 8.48 -1.12
N ARG A 79 10.26 7.16 -1.25
CA ARG A 79 11.60 6.56 -1.23
C ARG A 79 12.14 6.26 -2.64
N ILE A 80 11.42 6.63 -3.69
CA ILE A 80 11.87 6.51 -5.08
C ILE A 80 12.54 7.82 -5.50
N SER A 81 13.82 7.78 -5.86
CA SER A 81 14.58 8.97 -6.25
C SER A 81 14.59 9.21 -7.77
N ALA A 82 14.49 8.14 -8.56
CA ALA A 82 14.43 8.17 -10.01
C ALA A 82 13.66 6.97 -10.58
N ALA A 83 13.17 7.12 -11.80
CA ALA A 83 12.55 6.06 -12.57
C ALA A 83 12.99 6.14 -14.04
N SER A 84 13.02 5.00 -14.73
CA SER A 84 13.22 4.91 -16.18
C SER A 84 12.32 3.82 -16.77
N ALA A 85 11.98 3.96 -18.04
CA ALA A 85 11.23 2.93 -18.74
C ALA A 85 12.08 1.66 -18.86
N SER A 86 11.41 0.50 -18.80
CA SER A 86 12.01 -0.78 -19.14
C SER A 86 11.24 -1.38 -20.31
N GLU A 87 11.92 -2.17 -21.13
CA GLU A 87 11.26 -3.12 -22.02
C GLU A 87 10.43 -4.12 -21.21
N ASP A 88 9.45 -4.77 -21.87
CA ASP A 88 8.64 -5.76 -21.21
C ASP A 88 9.51 -6.97 -20.80
N ALA A 89 9.85 -7.02 -19.52
CA ALA A 89 10.64 -8.08 -18.92
C ALA A 89 9.84 -9.35 -18.60
N GLY A 90 8.62 -9.50 -19.15
CA GLY A 90 7.77 -10.67 -18.92
C GLY A 90 7.31 -10.82 -17.46
N LEU A 91 7.40 -9.76 -16.65
CA LEU A 91 7.02 -9.82 -15.24
C LEU A 91 5.52 -10.16 -15.08
N PRO A 92 5.14 -10.94 -14.05
CA PRO A 92 3.77 -11.30 -13.76
C PRO A 92 2.80 -10.14 -13.83
N ARG A 93 1.70 -10.36 -14.56
CA ARG A 93 0.62 -9.40 -14.72
C ARG A 93 -0.20 -9.26 -13.44
N LEU A 94 -0.96 -8.18 -13.37
CA LEU A 94 -1.78 -7.75 -12.23
C LEU A 94 -2.74 -8.85 -11.73
N ASP A 95 -3.28 -9.65 -12.64
CA ASP A 95 -4.21 -10.74 -12.36
C ASP A 95 -3.59 -11.88 -11.54
N ARG A 96 -2.26 -11.94 -11.48
CA ARG A 96 -1.49 -12.91 -10.68
C ARG A 96 -1.34 -12.50 -9.22
N ASP A 97 -1.75 -11.30 -8.84
CA ASP A 97 -1.75 -10.86 -7.44
C ASP A 97 -2.97 -11.42 -6.70
N VAL A 98 -2.89 -12.70 -6.32
CA VAL A 98 -4.00 -13.42 -5.68
C VAL A 98 -4.40 -12.76 -4.36
N ASP A 99 -3.43 -12.31 -3.57
CA ASP A 99 -3.68 -11.67 -2.28
C ASP A 99 -4.42 -10.34 -2.44
N TRP A 100 -4.03 -9.52 -3.42
CA TRP A 100 -4.74 -8.27 -3.71
C TRP A 100 -6.18 -8.50 -4.13
N ARG A 101 -6.44 -9.56 -4.91
CA ARG A 101 -7.77 -9.89 -5.43
C ARG A 101 -8.65 -10.58 -4.39
N ARG A 102 -8.08 -11.00 -3.26
CA ARG A 102 -8.81 -11.67 -2.20
C ARG A 102 -9.65 -10.65 -1.43
N ILE A 103 -10.96 -10.85 -1.44
CA ILE A 103 -11.88 -10.12 -0.56
C ILE A 103 -11.90 -10.83 0.79
N VAL A 104 -11.59 -10.12 1.86
CA VAL A 104 -11.65 -10.64 3.22
C VAL A 104 -12.70 -9.89 4.04
N ALA A 105 -13.41 -10.64 4.89
CA ALA A 105 -14.30 -10.06 5.89
C ALA A 105 -13.49 -9.72 7.14
N VAL A 106 -13.32 -8.44 7.41
CA VAL A 106 -12.67 -7.96 8.64
C VAL A 106 -13.75 -7.63 9.66
N ARG A 107 -13.52 -8.03 10.92
CA ARG A 107 -14.38 -7.68 12.04
C ARG A 107 -13.60 -6.88 13.05
N LEU A 108 -14.07 -5.66 13.35
CA LEU A 108 -13.55 -4.88 14.45
C LEU A 108 -14.03 -5.46 15.79
N VAL A 109 -13.09 -5.62 16.71
CA VAL A 109 -13.36 -6.08 18.08
C VAL A 109 -12.65 -5.17 19.06
N PRO A 110 -13.19 -4.96 20.28
CA PRO A 110 -12.50 -4.22 21.32
C PRO A 110 -11.17 -4.89 21.67
N HIS A 111 -10.20 -4.10 22.14
CA HIS A 111 -8.90 -4.62 22.55
C HIS A 111 -9.07 -5.67 23.66
N ARG A 112 -8.31 -6.76 23.58
CA ARG A 112 -8.45 -7.94 24.46
C ARG A 112 -8.20 -7.65 25.95
N ASP A 113 -7.42 -6.62 26.25
CA ASP A 113 -7.04 -6.26 27.62
C ASP A 113 -8.04 -5.30 28.30
N LEU A 114 -9.16 -4.96 27.63
CA LEU A 114 -10.21 -4.13 28.22
C LEU A 114 -11.09 -4.94 29.16
N SER A 115 -11.54 -4.33 30.26
CA SER A 115 -12.59 -4.90 31.10
C SER A 115 -13.90 -5.03 30.31
N THR A 116 -14.82 -5.86 30.79
CA THR A 116 -16.13 -6.05 30.16
C THR A 116 -16.86 -4.72 29.91
N GLU A 117 -16.84 -3.81 30.89
CA GLU A 117 -17.49 -2.51 30.78
C GLU A 117 -16.78 -1.59 29.78
N GLN A 118 -15.44 -1.58 29.76
CA GLN A 118 -14.67 -0.82 28.78
C GLN A 118 -14.90 -1.33 27.36
N ALA A 119 -14.92 -2.66 27.18
CA ALA A 119 -15.18 -3.28 25.89
C ALA A 119 -16.60 -3.01 25.40
N ARG A 120 -17.59 -2.93 26.31
CA ARG A 120 -18.97 -2.52 26.01
C ARG A 120 -19.01 -1.08 25.54
N MET A 121 -18.42 -0.16 26.30
CA MET A 121 -18.34 1.26 25.96
C MET A 121 -17.69 1.49 24.58
N VAL A 122 -16.52 0.90 24.33
CA VAL A 122 -15.80 1.01 23.04
C VAL A 122 -16.63 0.45 21.88
N ARG A 123 -17.36 -0.65 22.09
CA ARG A 123 -18.21 -1.23 21.05
C ARG A 123 -19.38 -0.29 20.70
N GLU A 124 -20.04 0.27 21.70
CA GLU A 124 -21.15 1.20 21.53
C GLU A 124 -20.69 2.48 20.81
N GLU A 125 -19.51 3.00 21.13
CA GLU A 125 -18.96 4.24 20.58
C GLU A 125 -18.41 4.08 19.15
N TYR A 126 -17.67 2.99 18.86
CA TYR A 126 -16.91 2.86 17.61
C TYR A 126 -17.38 1.76 16.66
N MET A 127 -18.19 0.80 17.14
CA MET A 127 -18.48 -0.44 16.38
C MET A 127 -19.97 -0.65 16.07
N GLY A 128 -20.87 0.11 16.69
CA GLY A 128 -22.32 -0.02 16.48
C GLY A 128 -22.89 -1.39 16.89
N VAL A 129 -24.19 -1.56 16.63
CA VAL A 129 -24.97 -2.75 17.07
C VAL A 129 -24.72 -3.97 16.18
N LEU A 130 -24.44 -3.75 14.91
CA LEU A 130 -23.97 -4.77 13.97
C LEU A 130 -22.45 -4.66 13.95
N GLN A 131 -21.74 -5.61 14.58
CA GLN A 131 -20.28 -5.73 14.53
C GLN A 131 -19.78 -5.26 13.16
N GLN A 132 -19.07 -4.13 13.08
CA GLN A 132 -18.68 -3.58 11.78
C GLN A 132 -17.86 -4.62 11.02
N ARG A 133 -18.51 -5.21 10.02
CA ARG A 133 -17.93 -6.12 9.05
C ARG A 133 -17.78 -5.33 7.78
N PHE A 134 -16.55 -5.09 7.39
CA PHE A 134 -16.26 -4.50 6.09
C PHE A 134 -15.53 -5.52 5.23
N LEU A 135 -15.89 -5.52 3.96
CA LEU A 135 -15.19 -6.23 2.92
C LEU A 135 -14.10 -5.31 2.42
N THR A 136 -12.86 -5.78 2.42
CA THR A 136 -11.74 -5.02 1.85
C THR A 136 -10.89 -5.91 0.97
N SER A 137 -10.45 -5.34 -0.15
CA SER A 137 -9.28 -5.81 -0.89
C SER A 137 -8.07 -5.16 -0.24
N ALA A 138 -7.36 -5.92 0.58
CA ALA A 138 -6.06 -5.49 1.06
C ALA A 138 -5.10 -6.64 0.79
N PRO A 139 -3.91 -6.35 0.25
CA PRO A 139 -2.79 -7.16 0.62
C PRO A 139 -2.69 -6.89 2.11
N LEU A 140 -3.08 -7.88 2.91
CA LEU A 140 -2.60 -7.93 4.27
C LEU A 140 -1.09 -8.06 4.09
N SER A 141 -0.38 -6.93 3.91
CA SER A 141 1.05 -6.89 4.07
C SER A 141 1.25 -7.58 5.41
N PRO A 142 1.87 -8.77 5.46
CA PRO A 142 2.20 -9.34 6.73
C PRO A 142 3.16 -8.32 7.32
N SER A 143 2.67 -7.54 8.26
CA SER A 143 3.51 -6.64 9.03
C SER A 143 4.67 -7.48 9.52
N ILE A 144 5.88 -7.03 9.18
CA ILE A 144 7.12 -7.36 9.88
C ILE A 144 6.86 -7.30 11.38
#